data_AF-A0A954W2T2-F1
#
_entry.id   AF-A0A954W2T2-F1
#
_cell.length_a   1.000
_cell.length_b   1.000
_cell.length_c   1.000
_cell.angle_alpha   90.00
_cell.angle_beta   90.00
_cell.angle_gamma   90.00
#
_symmetry.space_group_name_H-M   'P 1'
#
loop_
_entity.id
_entity.type
_entity.pdbx_description
1 polymer ?
#
loop_
_entity_poly.entity_id
_entity_poly.type
_entity_poly.pdbx_seq_one_letter_code
_entity_poly.pdbx_strand_id
1 'polypeptide(L)'
;VLRLIRVLGQYVFLESKAASFALLVYVSAYLKHYYPAAFCAAIINSQPMGFYAPAQLVRNARDHGVEVRPIDVNHSGWDCTLEPVAEGAVALRLGMRLLQGMPREAAARLEQVRDQHGSFHS
;
A
#
# COMPACT_ATOMS: atom_id res chain seq x y z
N VAL A 1 -28.66 31.82 -25.14
CA VAL A 1 -28.19 30.44 -25.41
C VAL A 1 -26.67 30.37 -25.58
N LEU A 2 -26.05 31.02 -26.57
CA LEU A 2 -24.60 30.94 -26.83
C LEU A 2 -23.70 31.38 -25.65
N ARG A 3 -24.12 32.38 -24.86
CA ARG A 3 -23.39 32.84 -23.67
C ARG A 3 -23.39 31.80 -22.53
N LEU A 4 -24.48 31.03 -22.41
CA LEU A 4 -24.64 29.98 -21.40
C LEU A 4 -23.75 28.77 -21.71
N ILE A 5 -23.63 28.41 -22.99
CA ILE A 5 -22.76 27.30 -23.45
C ILE A 5 -21.28 27.62 -23.18
N ARG A 6 -20.85 28.89 -23.30
CA ARG A 6 -19.46 29.29 -22.98
C ARG A 6 -19.17 29.26 -21.49
N VAL A 7 -20.12 29.69 -20.66
CA VAL A 7 -19.99 29.63 -19.20
C VAL A 7 -19.98 28.18 -18.75
N LEU A 8 -20.89 27.33 -19.24
CA LEU A 8 -20.89 25.90 -18.94
C LEU A 8 -19.64 25.20 -19.50
N GLY A 9 -19.18 25.54 -20.71
CA GLY A 9 -17.99 24.92 -21.31
C GLY A 9 -16.69 25.11 -20.52
N GLN A 10 -16.62 26.10 -19.62
CA GLN A 10 -15.50 26.27 -18.68
C GLN A 10 -15.62 25.38 -17.42
N TYR A 11 -16.82 24.84 -17.15
CA TYR A 11 -17.14 23.94 -16.03
C TYR A 11 -17.56 22.52 -16.46
N VAL A 12 -17.73 22.26 -17.76
CA VAL A 12 -18.01 20.93 -18.30
C VAL A 12 -16.72 20.13 -18.28
N PHE A 13 -16.58 19.35 -17.22
CA PHE A 13 -15.63 18.26 -17.15
C PHE A 13 -15.85 17.33 -18.36
N LEU A 14 -14.82 17.02 -19.16
CA LEU A 14 -14.94 16.06 -20.26
C LEU A 14 -15.39 14.70 -19.69
N GLU A 15 -16.63 14.28 -19.95
CA GLU A 15 -17.21 13.03 -19.46
C GLU A 15 -16.31 11.81 -19.69
N SER A 16 -15.63 11.73 -20.84
CA SER A 16 -14.73 10.62 -21.16
C SER A 16 -13.51 10.56 -20.23
N LYS A 17 -12.96 11.72 -19.85
CA LYS A 17 -11.90 11.84 -18.85
C LYS A 17 -12.45 11.56 -17.44
N ALA A 18 -13.74 11.75 -17.21
CA ALA A 18 -14.35 11.63 -15.89
C ALA A 18 -14.60 10.17 -15.58
N ALA A 19 -15.15 9.47 -16.56
CA ALA A 19 -15.43 8.05 -16.51
C ALA A 19 -14.16 7.23 -16.26
N SER A 20 -13.03 7.58 -16.89
CA SER A 20 -11.77 6.86 -16.69
C SER A 20 -11.22 7.02 -15.27
N PHE A 21 -11.26 8.23 -14.70
CA PHE A 21 -10.88 8.42 -13.29
C PHE A 21 -11.89 7.82 -12.31
N ALA A 22 -13.20 7.91 -12.60
CA ALA A 22 -14.25 7.34 -11.76
C ALA A 22 -14.09 5.83 -11.62
N LEU A 23 -13.72 5.14 -12.71
CA LEU A 23 -13.43 3.70 -12.67
C LEU A 23 -12.24 3.39 -11.74
N LEU A 24 -11.14 4.15 -11.83
CA LEU A 24 -9.98 3.97 -10.95
C LEU A 24 -10.33 4.20 -9.48
N VAL A 25 -11.12 5.23 -9.20
CA VAL A 25 -11.59 5.54 -7.85
C VAL A 25 -12.50 4.41 -7.33
N TYR A 26 -13.42 3.93 -8.16
CA TYR A 26 -14.32 2.84 -7.81
C TYR A 26 -13.56 1.55 -7.49
N VAL A 27 -12.62 1.14 -8.35
CA VAL A 27 -11.78 -0.04 -8.11
C VAL A 27 -10.94 0.13 -6.85
N SER A 28 -10.36 1.31 -6.63
CA SER A 28 -9.57 1.59 -5.42
C SER A 28 -10.42 1.52 -4.15
N ALA A 29 -11.65 2.06 -4.18
CA ALA A 29 -12.59 1.99 -3.07
C ALA A 29 -13.04 0.55 -2.79
N TYR A 30 -13.29 -0.23 -3.83
CA TYR A 30 -13.61 -1.66 -3.72
C TYR A 30 -12.48 -2.43 -3.03
N LEU A 31 -11.23 -2.27 -3.50
CA LEU A 31 -10.06 -2.91 -2.90
C LEU A 31 -9.84 -2.46 -1.45
N LYS A 32 -10.02 -1.17 -1.16
CA LYS A 32 -9.90 -0.64 0.20
C LYS A 32 -10.95 -1.23 1.15
N HIS A 33 -12.16 -1.48 0.67
CA HIS A 33 -13.24 -2.03 1.49
C HIS A 33 -13.10 -3.54 1.73
N TYR A 34 -12.85 -4.32 0.67
CA TYR A 34 -12.82 -5.78 0.77
C TYR A 34 -11.43 -6.35 1.08
N TYR A 35 -10.35 -5.65 0.71
CA TYR A 35 -8.96 -6.12 0.87
C TYR A 35 -8.05 -5.03 1.45
N PRO A 36 -8.37 -4.48 2.64
CA PRO A 36 -7.64 -3.36 3.23
C PRO A 36 -6.14 -3.67 3.46
N ALA A 37 -5.80 -4.91 3.82
CA ALA A 37 -4.42 -5.33 4.03
C ALA A 37 -3.61 -5.29 2.73
N ALA A 38 -4.13 -5.89 1.65
CA ALA A 38 -3.49 -5.91 0.34
C ALA A 38 -3.40 -4.51 -0.27
N PHE A 39 -4.45 -3.71 -0.10
CA PHE A 39 -4.47 -2.32 -0.54
C PHE A 39 -3.38 -1.49 0.14
N CYS A 40 -3.24 -1.61 1.46
CA CYS A 40 -2.19 -0.92 2.22
C CYS A 40 -0.79 -1.37 1.79
N ALA A 41 -0.55 -2.69 1.70
CA ALA A 41 0.73 -3.24 1.24
C ALA A 41 1.13 -2.71 -0.14
N ALA A 42 0.19 -2.75 -1.10
CA ALA A 42 0.42 -2.29 -2.46
C ALA A 42 0.77 -0.80 -2.50
N ILE A 43 0.03 0.05 -1.79
CA ILE A 43 0.32 1.49 -1.78
C ILE A 43 1.68 1.78 -1.15
N ILE A 44 2.04 1.13 -0.04
CA ILE A 44 3.35 1.30 0.59
C ILE A 44 4.46 0.85 -0.37
N ASN A 45 4.25 -0.26 -1.08
CA ASN A 45 5.23 -0.81 -2.01
C ASN A 45 5.41 0.04 -3.28
N SER A 46 4.40 0.81 -3.68
CA SER A 46 4.46 1.73 -4.82
C SER A 46 5.01 3.13 -4.48
N GLN A 47 5.44 3.40 -3.24
CA GLN A 47 6.06 4.68 -2.89
C GLN A 47 7.39 4.92 -3.64
N PRO A 48 7.76 6.18 -3.95
CA PRO A 48 7.16 7.43 -3.48
C PRO A 48 6.01 7.91 -4.38
N MET A 49 4.76 7.81 -3.90
CA MET A 49 3.59 8.34 -4.60
C MET A 49 3.22 9.75 -4.13
N GLY A 50 3.96 10.35 -3.19
CA GLY A 50 3.84 11.76 -2.78
C GLY A 50 2.57 12.16 -2.03
N PHE A 51 1.53 11.33 -2.00
CA PHE A 51 0.22 11.68 -1.46
C PHE A 51 -0.03 11.26 0.00
N TYR A 52 0.62 10.19 0.48
CA TYR A 52 0.35 9.63 1.81
C TYR A 52 1.62 9.20 2.53
N ALA A 53 1.76 9.59 3.80
CA ALA A 53 2.83 9.10 4.65
C ALA A 53 2.56 7.62 5.00
N PRO A 54 3.58 6.74 5.00
CA PRO A 54 3.40 5.34 5.36
C PRO A 54 2.72 5.13 6.72
N ALA A 55 3.02 5.98 7.71
CA ALA A 55 2.36 5.94 9.02
C ALA A 55 0.83 6.15 8.96
N GLN A 56 0.36 7.02 8.07
CA GLN A 56 -1.08 7.25 7.87
C GLN A 56 -1.75 6.04 7.22
N LEU A 57 -1.06 5.39 6.26
CA LEU A 57 -1.55 4.17 5.61
C LEU A 57 -1.65 3.01 6.59
N VAL A 58 -0.64 2.83 7.44
CA VAL A 58 -0.62 1.81 8.49
C VAL A 58 -1.72 2.04 9.50
N ARG A 59 -1.92 3.29 9.94
CA ARG A 59 -3.03 3.63 10.84
C ARG A 59 -4.38 3.31 10.18
N ASN A 60 -4.56 3.70 8.92
CA ASN A 60 -5.79 3.42 8.20
C ASN A 60 -6.07 1.91 8.10
N ALA A 61 -5.06 1.08 7.83
CA ALA A 61 -5.21 -0.38 7.82
C ALA A 61 -5.67 -0.92 9.19
N ARG A 62 -5.08 -0.44 10.29
CA ARG A 62 -5.50 -0.80 11.65
C ARG A 62 -6.94 -0.38 11.94
N ASP A 63 -7.34 0.82 11.51
CA ASP A 63 -8.72 1.30 11.67
C ASP A 63 -9.73 0.45 10.86
N HIS A 64 -9.28 -0.25 9.81
CA HIS A 64 -10.08 -1.22 9.03
C HIS A 64 -10.01 -2.65 9.59
N GLY A 65 -9.48 -2.84 10.80
CA GLY A 65 -9.40 -4.16 11.46
C GLY A 65 -8.27 -5.06 10.95
N VAL A 66 -7.31 -4.53 10.20
CA VAL A 66 -6.15 -5.31 9.74
C VAL A 66 -5.12 -5.44 10.85
N GLU A 67 -4.71 -6.67 11.13
CA GLU A 67 -3.55 -6.94 11.97
C GLU A 67 -2.28 -6.47 11.25
N VAL A 68 -1.61 -5.45 11.81
CA VAL A 68 -0.35 -4.95 11.26
C VAL A 68 0.81 -5.41 12.12
N ARG A 69 1.65 -6.27 11.56
CA ARG A 69 2.86 -6.78 12.21
C ARG A 69 4.06 -5.89 11.92
N PRO A 70 4.88 -5.58 12.94
CA PRO A 70 6.07 -4.77 12.77
C PRO A 70 7.10 -5.48 11.88
N ILE A 71 8.11 -4.71 11.47
CA ILE A 71 9.26 -5.21 10.74
C ILE A 71 10.01 -6.19 11.64
N ASP A 72 10.31 -7.36 11.10
CA ASP A 72 11.02 -8.44 11.80
C ASP A 72 12.17 -8.91 10.91
N VAL A 73 13.38 -9.03 11.46
CA VAL A 73 14.56 -9.47 10.71
C VAL A 73 14.40 -10.89 10.17
N ASN A 74 13.65 -11.74 10.89
CA ASN A 74 13.43 -13.12 10.50
C ASN A 74 12.32 -13.27 9.46
N HIS A 75 11.31 -12.41 9.45
CA HIS A 75 10.11 -12.61 8.64
C HIS A 75 9.89 -11.54 7.56
N SER A 76 10.31 -10.31 7.79
CA SER A 76 10.17 -9.23 6.80
C SER A 76 11.17 -9.38 5.67
N GLY A 77 10.76 -8.97 4.48
CA GLY A 77 11.66 -8.66 3.38
C GLY A 77 11.76 -7.15 3.15
N TRP A 78 12.24 -6.76 1.98
CA TRP A 78 12.28 -5.36 1.54
C TRP A 78 10.88 -4.74 1.45
N ASP A 79 9.97 -5.41 0.73
CA ASP A 79 8.60 -4.97 0.51
C ASP A 79 7.66 -5.49 1.60
N CYS A 80 6.50 -4.82 1.77
CA CYS A 80 5.46 -5.28 2.67
C CYS A 80 4.79 -6.53 2.11
N THR A 81 4.59 -7.53 2.95
CA THR A 81 4.00 -8.83 2.58
C THR A 81 2.71 -9.08 3.34
N LEU A 82 1.92 -10.04 2.86
CA LEU A 82 0.69 -10.49 3.51
C LEU A 82 0.94 -11.87 4.11
N GLU A 83 0.68 -12.01 5.40
CA GLU A 83 0.80 -13.28 6.12
C GLU A 83 -0.60 -13.83 6.42
N PRO A 84 -0.86 -15.13 6.20
CA PRO A 84 -2.13 -15.72 6.55
C PRO A 84 -2.31 -15.71 8.07
N VAL A 85 -3.53 -15.36 8.50
CA VAL A 85 -3.99 -15.44 9.89
C VAL A 85 -5.05 -16.54 9.97
N ALA A 86 -5.36 -16.98 11.18
CA ALA A 86 -6.51 -17.85 11.42
C ALA A 86 -7.79 -17.28 10.78
N GLU A 87 -8.73 -18.16 10.43
CA GLU A 87 -10.06 -17.79 9.92
C GLU A 87 -10.07 -17.11 8.54
N GLY A 88 -9.00 -17.28 7.74
CA GLY A 88 -8.94 -16.79 6.36
C GLY A 88 -8.65 -15.28 6.24
N ALA A 89 -8.36 -14.62 7.36
CA ALA A 89 -7.87 -13.25 7.36
C ALA A 89 -6.39 -13.17 6.96
N VAL A 90 -5.94 -11.97 6.54
CA VAL A 90 -4.54 -11.70 6.20
C VAL A 90 -4.01 -10.56 7.06
N ALA A 91 -2.83 -10.78 7.67
CA ALA A 91 -2.07 -9.76 8.38
C ALA A 91 -1.12 -9.05 7.43
N LEU A 92 -0.94 -7.75 7.64
CA LEU A 92 0.04 -6.94 6.94
C LEU A 92 1.38 -7.02 7.68
N ARG A 93 2.41 -7.58 7.05
CA ARG A 93 3.80 -7.49 7.52
C ARG A 93 4.48 -6.30 6.89
N LEU A 94 5.02 -5.41 7.73
CA LEU A 94 5.78 -4.27 7.25
C LEU A 94 7.14 -4.70 6.70
N GLY A 95 7.51 -4.11 5.55
CA GLY A 95 8.80 -4.33 4.88
C GLY A 95 9.89 -3.40 5.39
N MET A 96 11.14 -3.83 5.27
CA MET A 96 12.34 -3.09 5.68
C MET A 96 12.53 -1.77 4.93
N ARG A 97 11.86 -1.57 3.79
CA ARG A 97 11.85 -0.28 3.06
C ARG A 97 11.37 0.91 3.89
N LEU A 98 10.64 0.66 4.97
CA LEU A 98 10.16 1.70 5.88
C LEU A 98 11.20 2.11 6.93
N LEU A 99 12.30 1.36 7.08
CA LEU A 99 13.39 1.72 7.97
C LEU A 99 14.19 2.88 7.38
N GLN A 100 14.23 3.99 8.11
CA GLN A 100 14.99 5.17 7.70
C GLN A 100 16.49 4.84 7.66
N GLY A 101 17.12 5.08 6.51
CA GLY A 101 18.55 4.85 6.31
C GLY A 101 18.93 3.40 5.96
N MET A 102 17.97 2.49 5.78
CA MET A 102 18.24 1.12 5.33
C MET A 102 18.43 1.06 3.81
N PRO A 103 19.62 0.73 3.29
CA PRO A 103 19.80 0.53 1.85
C PRO A 103 19.19 -0.79 1.42
N ARG A 104 18.60 -0.82 0.21
CA ARG A 104 18.00 -2.04 -0.38
C ARG A 104 18.97 -3.21 -0.43
N GLU A 105 20.24 -2.94 -0.69
CA GLU A 105 21.29 -3.95 -0.72
C GLU A 105 21.52 -4.61 0.64
N ALA A 106 21.42 -3.86 1.74
CA ALA A 106 21.57 -4.42 3.08
C ALA A 106 20.37 -5.32 3.42
N ALA A 107 19.15 -4.91 3.07
CA ALA A 107 17.96 -5.75 3.23
C ALA A 107 18.09 -7.05 2.43
N ALA A 108 18.52 -6.96 1.16
CA ALA A 108 18.73 -8.13 0.32
C ALA A 108 19.81 -9.08 0.88
N ARG A 109 20.89 -8.53 1.47
CA ARG A 109 21.92 -9.35 2.15
C ARG A 109 21.36 -10.07 3.38
N LEU A 110 20.51 -9.41 4.17
CA LEU A 110 19.88 -10.05 5.33
C LEU A 110 18.96 -11.20 4.90
N GLU A 111 18.16 -10.99 3.85
CA GLU A 111 17.32 -12.03 3.26
C GLU A 111 18.19 -13.21 2.78
N GLN A 112 19.29 -12.93 2.09
CA GLN A 112 20.20 -13.96 1.59
C GLN A 112 20.87 -14.76 2.71
N VAL A 113 21.32 -14.09 3.78
CA VAL A 113 21.92 -14.75 4.95
C VAL A 113 20.88 -15.61 5.66
N ARG A 114 19.65 -15.11 5.81
CA ARG A 114 18.54 -15.88 6.39
C ARG A 114 18.23 -17.14 5.58
N ASP A 115 18.18 -17.03 4.26
CA ASP A 115 17.87 -18.16 3.38
C ASP A 115 18.97 -19.25 3.44
N GLN A 116 20.22 -18.86 3.74
CA GLN A 116 21.36 -19.78 3.84
C GLN A 116 21.56 -20.37 5.24
N HIS A 117 21.35 -19.59 6.30
CA HIS A 117 21.71 -19.95 7.68
C HIS A 117 20.50 -20.17 8.59
N GLY A 118 19.28 -19.93 8.11
CA GLY A 118 18.06 -20.02 8.90
C GLY A 118 17.77 -18.74 9.69
N SER A 119 16.95 -18.85 10.74
CA SER A 119 16.55 -17.70 11.55
C SER A 119 17.73 -17.14 12.37
N PHE A 120 17.76 -15.81 12.50
CA PHE A 120 18.71 -15.12 13.38
C PHE A 120 18.31 -15.38 14.84
N HIS A 121 19.20 -16.08 15.55
CA HIS A 121 19.19 -16.22 16.99
C HIS A 121 20.38 -15.41 17.54
N SER A 122 20.14 -14.63 18.60
CA SER A 122 21.04 -13.62 19.19
C SER A 122 22.49 -14.05 19.33
#